data_AF-A0A399I2B8-F1
#
_entry.id   AF-A0A399I2B8-F1
#
_cell.length_a   1.000
_cell.length_b   1.000
_cell.length_c   1.000
_cell.angle_alpha   90.00
_cell.angle_beta   90.00
_cell.angle_gamma   90.00
#
_symmetry.space_group_name_H-M   'P 1'
#
loop_
_entity.id
_entity.type
_entity.pdbx_description
1 polymer ?
#
loop_
_entity_poly.entity_id
_entity_poly.type
_entity_poly.pdbx_seq_one_letter_code
_entity_poly.pdbx_strand_id
1 'polypeptide(L)'
;MTLDKDDHKRPHLRLVVDNAEKRNTRPADRGEEFIPLEELVARRDNFRTLFYTDLSPWQAKAYERLERFMAARDWPYGLDPEHGRLMVLPVGIVCPEAVEYGSALQDEVLIYVAEDLEGNGLSLSTEMILPFFSDDEAVMEEAFLYSTPIHQYGTIFLEENHQDGLLDLIYRLTFPLFPPAVSGRLLDRLFSVAAFEFRETCRILTEYPEG
;
A
#
# COMPACT_ATOMS: atom_id res chain seq x y z
N MET A 1 -21.60 24.37 -19.36
CA MET A 1 -21.68 24.91 -17.99
C MET A 1 -20.36 24.54 -17.34
N THR A 2 -19.56 25.55 -17.08
CA THR A 2 -18.25 25.47 -16.42
C THR A 2 -18.46 25.02 -14.98
N LEU A 3 -18.14 23.76 -14.71
CA LEU A 3 -17.93 23.29 -13.36
C LEU A 3 -16.51 23.72 -12.98
N ASP A 4 -16.41 24.93 -12.41
CA ASP A 4 -15.39 25.21 -11.40
C ASP A 4 -15.64 24.19 -10.28
N LYS A 5 -14.98 23.03 -10.36
CA LYS A 5 -14.79 22.17 -9.21
C LYS A 5 -13.40 22.50 -8.68
N ASP A 6 -13.38 23.01 -7.45
CA ASP A 6 -12.22 22.93 -6.57
C ASP A 6 -11.74 21.46 -6.52
N ASP A 7 -10.89 21.06 -7.47
CA ASP A 7 -10.42 19.69 -7.73
C ASP A 7 -9.30 19.24 -6.77
N HIS A 8 -9.12 19.92 -5.64
CA HIS A 8 -7.98 19.68 -4.73
C HIS A 8 -8.34 19.10 -3.37
N LYS A 9 -9.54 18.55 -3.21
CA LYS A 9 -9.90 17.79 -1.99
C LYS A 9 -10.62 16.49 -2.35
N ARG A 10 -9.89 15.57 -2.98
CA ARG A 10 -10.32 14.18 -3.11
C ARG A 10 -10.45 13.59 -1.69
N PRO A 11 -11.55 12.88 -1.36
CA PRO A 11 -11.64 12.13 -0.11
C PRO A 11 -10.49 11.10 -0.02
N HIS A 12 -10.08 10.73 1.20
CA HIS A 12 -8.92 9.89 1.49
C HIS A 12 -8.72 8.74 0.49
N LEU A 13 -7.50 8.64 -0.06
CA LEU A 13 -7.11 7.65 -1.06
C LEU A 13 -7.02 6.28 -0.39
N ARG A 14 -7.92 5.39 -0.82
CA ARG A 14 -8.10 4.05 -0.28
C ARG A 14 -7.47 3.06 -1.24
N LEU A 15 -6.51 2.28 -0.77
CA LEU A 15 -5.99 1.15 -1.54
C LEU A 15 -7.01 0.02 -1.48
N VAL A 16 -8.06 0.14 -2.30
CA VAL A 16 -8.83 -1.04 -2.70
C VAL A 16 -7.99 -1.76 -3.75
N VAL A 17 -6.93 -2.41 -3.28
CA VAL A 17 -6.12 -3.29 -4.11
C VAL A 17 -6.96 -4.54 -4.34
N ASP A 18 -7.77 -4.51 -5.40
CA ASP A 18 -8.26 -5.72 -6.03
C ASP A 18 -7.13 -6.30 -6.87
N ASN A 19 -6.05 -6.71 -6.20
CA ASN A 19 -5.02 -7.46 -6.89
C ASN A 19 -5.58 -8.85 -7.17
N ALA A 20 -6.06 -9.04 -8.40
CA ALA A 20 -6.52 -10.29 -8.94
C ALA A 20 -5.50 -11.44 -8.76
N GLU A 21 -4.21 -11.13 -8.61
CA GLU A 21 -3.16 -12.12 -8.33
C GLU A 21 -2.94 -12.43 -6.83
N LYS A 22 -3.40 -11.56 -5.91
CA LYS A 22 -3.33 -11.80 -4.45
C LYS A 22 -4.58 -12.48 -3.89
N ARG A 23 -5.66 -12.52 -4.67
CA ARG A 23 -6.88 -13.22 -4.31
C ARG A 23 -6.70 -14.71 -4.56
N ASN A 24 -6.85 -15.50 -3.50
CA ASN A 24 -7.16 -16.92 -3.62
C ASN A 24 -8.20 -17.13 -4.73
N THR A 25 -8.07 -18.21 -5.49
CA THR A 25 -8.89 -18.64 -6.64
C THR A 25 -10.36 -18.97 -6.30
N ARG A 26 -11.00 -18.19 -5.44
CA ARG A 26 -12.43 -18.24 -5.17
C ARG A 26 -13.07 -16.93 -5.61
N PRO A 27 -14.13 -17.00 -6.43
CA PRO A 27 -14.87 -15.80 -6.82
C PRO A 27 -15.48 -15.16 -5.57
N ALA A 28 -15.19 -13.87 -5.35
CA ALA A 28 -15.83 -13.06 -4.32
C ALA A 28 -17.26 -12.72 -4.79
N ASP A 29 -18.22 -13.57 -4.44
CA ASP A 29 -19.64 -13.45 -4.83
C ASP A 29 -20.45 -12.65 -3.78
N ARG A 30 -19.78 -11.75 -3.06
CA ARG A 30 -20.40 -10.83 -2.09
C ARG A 30 -19.71 -9.49 -2.27
N GLY A 31 -20.49 -8.43 -2.51
CA GLY A 31 -19.97 -7.07 -2.47
C GLY A 31 -19.14 -6.91 -1.20
N GLU A 32 -17.84 -6.73 -1.39
CA GLU A 32 -16.87 -6.78 -0.30
C GLU A 32 -17.13 -5.61 0.63
N GLU A 33 -17.47 -5.91 1.89
CA GLU A 33 -17.77 -4.90 2.90
C GLU A 33 -16.43 -4.31 3.36
N PHE A 34 -16.00 -3.23 2.71
CA PHE A 34 -14.77 -2.51 3.01
C PHE A 34 -14.72 -2.10 4.49
N ILE A 35 -13.59 -2.37 5.16
CA ILE A 35 -13.35 -2.01 6.56
C ILE A 35 -12.38 -0.82 6.62
N PRO A 36 -12.82 0.36 7.09
CA PRO A 36 -11.94 1.54 7.19
C PRO A 36 -10.72 1.30 8.09
N LEU A 37 -9.59 1.96 7.81
CA LEU A 37 -8.38 1.90 8.63
C LEU A 37 -8.66 2.18 10.12
N GLU A 38 -9.50 3.15 10.45
CA GLU A 38 -9.85 3.45 11.84
C GLU A 38 -10.52 2.26 12.53
N GLU A 39 -11.38 1.54 11.80
CA GLU A 39 -12.03 0.35 12.29
C GLU A 39 -11.05 -0.83 12.39
N LEU A 40 -10.18 -1.02 11.39
CA LEU A 40 -9.12 -2.03 11.42
C LEU A 40 -8.18 -1.83 12.62
N VAL A 41 -7.84 -0.58 12.94
CA VAL A 41 -7.03 -0.23 14.12
C VAL A 41 -7.82 -0.47 15.41
N ALA A 42 -9.05 0.02 15.50
CA ALA A 42 -9.87 -0.06 16.72
C ALA A 42 -10.27 -1.50 17.07
N ARG A 43 -10.54 -2.33 16.06
CA ARG A 43 -10.96 -3.73 16.21
C ARG A 43 -9.83 -4.73 15.92
N ARG A 44 -8.57 -4.27 15.81
CA ARG A 44 -7.40 -5.08 15.44
C ARG A 44 -7.33 -6.42 16.16
N ASP A 45 -7.51 -6.42 17.48
CA ASP A 45 -7.40 -7.64 18.28
C ASP A 45 -8.52 -8.65 17.97
N ASN A 46 -9.69 -8.17 17.55
CA ASN A 46 -10.80 -9.02 17.09
C ASN A 46 -10.50 -9.63 15.72
N PHE A 47 -9.87 -8.88 14.81
CA PHE A 47 -9.51 -9.35 13.48
C PHE A 47 -8.29 -10.27 13.49
N ARG A 48 -7.41 -10.13 14.48
CA ARG A 48 -6.14 -10.87 14.60
C ARG A 48 -6.33 -12.38 14.42
N THR A 49 -7.32 -13.00 15.07
CA THR A 49 -7.52 -14.45 14.91
C THR A 49 -7.84 -14.84 13.47
N LEU A 50 -8.73 -14.10 12.82
CA LEU A 50 -9.11 -14.36 11.42
C LEU A 50 -7.94 -14.08 10.47
N PHE A 51 -7.19 -13.00 10.70
CA PHE A 51 -6.03 -12.62 9.91
C PHE A 51 -4.94 -13.71 9.87
N TYR A 52 -4.68 -14.35 11.02
CA TYR A 52 -3.67 -15.39 11.15
C TYR A 52 -4.16 -16.79 10.75
N THR A 53 -5.46 -16.95 10.47
CA THR A 53 -6.03 -18.23 10.07
C THR A 53 -5.43 -18.68 8.73
N ASP A 54 -4.95 -19.92 8.65
CA ASP A 54 -4.31 -20.51 7.47
C ASP A 54 -3.06 -19.78 6.95
N LEU A 55 -2.37 -18.97 7.78
CA LEU A 55 -1.03 -18.48 7.42
C LEU A 55 -0.01 -19.60 7.62
N SER A 56 1.02 -19.61 6.77
CA SER A 56 2.17 -20.47 7.01
C SER A 56 2.92 -20.04 8.29
N PRO A 57 3.75 -20.93 8.88
CA PRO A 57 4.58 -20.54 10.01
C PRO A 57 5.54 -19.37 9.72
N TRP A 58 6.05 -19.25 8.49
CA TRP A 58 6.97 -18.17 8.12
C TRP A 58 6.26 -16.84 7.95
N GLN A 59 5.11 -16.83 7.26
CA GLN A 59 4.29 -15.64 7.13
C GLN A 59 3.80 -15.16 8.50
N ALA A 60 3.26 -16.06 9.33
CA ALA A 60 2.82 -15.72 10.68
C ALA A 60 3.95 -15.09 11.50
N LYS A 61 5.15 -15.67 11.48
CA LYS A 61 6.32 -15.13 12.17
C LYS A 61 6.77 -13.76 11.64
N ALA A 62 6.63 -13.52 10.34
CA ALA A 62 6.94 -12.24 9.72
C ALA A 62 5.93 -11.15 10.15
N TYR A 63 4.63 -11.45 10.11
CA TYR A 63 3.60 -10.53 10.62
C TYR A 63 3.76 -10.27 12.12
N GLU A 64 4.06 -11.27 12.93
CA GLU A 64 4.34 -11.06 14.36
C GLU A 64 5.56 -10.15 14.60
N ARG A 65 6.54 -10.16 13.69
CA ARG A 65 7.70 -9.27 13.75
C ARG A 65 7.33 -7.85 13.34
N LEU A 66 6.51 -7.69 12.30
CA LEU A 66 5.95 -6.40 11.89
C LEU A 66 5.11 -5.79 13.01
N GLU A 67 4.18 -6.53 13.60
CA GLU A 67 3.34 -6.04 14.69
C GLU A 67 4.16 -5.58 15.90
N ARG A 68 5.19 -6.34 16.29
CA ARG A 68 6.11 -5.92 17.36
C ARG A 68 6.90 -4.68 17.00
N PHE A 69 7.29 -4.53 15.74
CA PHE A 69 8.00 -3.35 15.26
C PHE A 69 7.12 -2.10 15.34
N MET A 70 5.85 -2.22 14.95
CA MET A 70 4.86 -1.14 15.06
C MET A 70 4.56 -0.79 16.52
N ALA A 71 4.29 -1.80 17.34
CA ALA A 71 4.01 -1.62 18.76
C ALA A 71 5.18 -0.95 19.51
N ALA A 72 6.42 -1.29 19.17
CA ALA A 72 7.60 -0.67 19.77
C ALA A 72 7.77 0.82 19.40
N ARG A 73 7.10 1.29 18.36
CA ARG A 73 7.13 2.69 17.87
C ARG A 73 5.84 3.45 18.15
N ASP A 74 4.87 2.81 18.79
CA ASP A 74 3.52 3.36 18.97
C ASP A 74 2.85 3.75 17.64
N TRP A 75 3.11 2.96 16.59
CA TRP A 75 2.51 3.20 15.27
C TRP A 75 1.12 2.58 15.18
N PRO A 76 0.08 3.34 14.77
CA PRO A 76 -1.22 2.76 14.48
C PRO A 76 -1.12 1.86 13.25
N TYR A 77 -1.73 0.67 13.34
CA TYR A 77 -1.83 -0.26 12.22
C TYR A 77 -3.09 -1.11 12.36
N GLY A 78 -3.69 -1.43 11.22
CA GLY A 78 -4.82 -2.34 11.04
C GLY A 78 -4.36 -3.71 10.52
N LEU A 79 -5.20 -4.72 10.72
CA LEU A 79 -5.06 -6.06 10.13
C LEU A 79 -6.33 -6.38 9.36
N ASP A 80 -6.25 -6.44 8.04
CA ASP A 80 -7.36 -6.79 7.16
C ASP A 80 -7.35 -8.29 6.86
N PRO A 81 -8.29 -9.08 7.41
CA PRO A 81 -8.34 -10.52 7.18
C PRO A 81 -9.02 -10.91 5.86
N GLU A 82 -9.74 -10.00 5.19
CA GLU A 82 -10.63 -10.30 4.07
C GLU A 82 -9.95 -10.02 2.73
N HIS A 83 -9.22 -8.91 2.62
CA HIS A 83 -8.64 -8.43 1.36
C HIS A 83 -7.17 -8.84 1.19
N GLY A 84 -6.87 -10.14 1.23
CA GLY A 84 -5.52 -10.64 0.94
C GLY A 84 -4.51 -10.55 2.10
N ARG A 85 -5.00 -10.42 3.35
CA ARG A 85 -4.20 -10.43 4.59
C ARG A 85 -3.19 -9.29 4.65
N LEU A 86 -3.72 -8.09 4.56
CA LEU A 86 -2.93 -6.86 4.54
C LEU A 86 -2.77 -6.29 5.94
N MET A 87 -1.55 -5.88 6.28
CA MET A 87 -1.33 -4.94 7.37
C MET A 87 -1.44 -3.53 6.79
N VAL A 88 -2.33 -2.71 7.34
CA VAL A 88 -2.64 -1.37 6.82
C VAL A 88 -2.11 -0.33 7.77
N LEU A 89 -1.42 0.69 7.26
CA LEU A 89 -0.90 1.82 8.02
C LEU A 89 -1.31 3.14 7.38
N PRO A 90 -1.43 4.22 8.17
CA PRO A 90 -1.57 5.55 7.59
C PRO A 90 -0.25 6.01 6.97
N VAL A 91 -0.34 6.62 5.78
CA VAL A 91 0.78 7.18 5.01
C VAL A 91 1.55 8.18 5.85
N GLY A 92 0.86 8.97 6.67
CA GLY A 92 1.47 10.01 7.49
C GLY A 92 2.46 9.50 8.54
N ILE A 93 2.40 8.20 8.88
CA ILE A 93 3.36 7.56 9.79
C ILE A 93 4.62 7.11 9.03
N VAL A 94 4.47 6.70 7.77
CA VAL A 94 5.57 6.16 6.94
C VAL A 94 6.28 7.28 6.17
N CYS A 95 5.49 8.18 5.57
CA CYS A 95 5.90 9.26 4.68
C CYS A 95 5.16 10.56 5.09
N PRO A 96 5.51 11.20 6.21
CA PRO A 96 4.85 12.43 6.64
C PRO A 96 4.93 13.57 5.62
N GLU A 97 5.98 13.59 4.80
CA GLU A 97 6.18 14.56 3.72
C GLU A 97 5.17 14.40 2.58
N ALA A 98 4.40 13.31 2.52
CA ALA A 98 3.39 13.07 1.50
C ALA A 98 2.34 14.19 1.39
N VAL A 99 2.09 14.89 2.50
CA VAL A 99 1.16 16.04 2.55
C VAL A 99 1.61 17.19 1.66
N GLU A 100 2.91 17.37 1.47
CA GLU A 100 3.46 18.41 0.58
C GLU A 100 3.09 18.16 -0.89
N TYR A 101 2.72 16.92 -1.21
CA TYR A 101 2.38 16.45 -2.55
C TYR A 101 0.88 16.15 -2.73
N GLY A 102 0.04 16.51 -1.75
CA GLY A 102 -1.41 16.38 -1.83
C GLY A 102 -2.00 15.11 -1.23
N SER A 103 -1.20 14.21 -0.65
CA SER A 103 -1.73 13.06 0.10
C SER A 103 -2.37 13.51 1.42
N ALA A 104 -3.45 12.83 1.81
CA ALA A 104 -3.94 12.94 3.18
C ALA A 104 -3.07 12.07 4.09
N LEU A 105 -2.83 12.52 5.33
CA LEU A 105 -2.09 11.71 6.31
C LEU A 105 -2.76 10.37 6.62
N GLN A 106 -4.08 10.26 6.36
CA GLN A 106 -4.86 9.03 6.50
C GLN A 106 -4.82 8.10 5.28
N ASP A 107 -4.22 8.50 4.16
CA ASP A 107 -4.09 7.61 2.99
C ASP A 107 -3.36 6.34 3.41
N GLU A 108 -3.57 5.23 2.70
CA GLU A 108 -3.14 3.92 3.19
C GLU A 108 -1.77 3.49 2.65
N VAL A 109 -1.03 2.77 3.48
CA VAL A 109 0.13 1.96 3.12
C VAL A 109 -0.21 0.52 3.42
N LEU A 110 -0.21 -0.33 2.41
CA LEU A 110 -0.44 -1.76 2.57
C LEU A 110 0.89 -2.48 2.71
N ILE A 111 0.96 -3.42 3.64
CA ILE A 111 2.08 -4.33 3.81
C ILE A 111 1.57 -5.75 3.68
N TYR A 112 2.21 -6.54 2.81
CA TYR A 112 1.93 -7.96 2.66
C TYR A 112 3.21 -8.79 2.65
N VAL A 113 3.09 -10.03 3.15
CA VAL A 113 4.18 -11.01 3.17
C VAL A 113 3.78 -12.22 2.35
N ALA A 114 4.49 -12.45 1.24
CA ALA A 114 4.34 -13.66 0.44
C ALA A 114 5.50 -14.63 0.71
N GLU A 115 5.27 -15.92 0.53
CA GLU A 115 6.37 -16.90 0.42
C GLU A 115 6.87 -16.94 -1.03
N ASP A 116 8.15 -17.27 -1.22
CA ASP A 116 8.60 -17.65 -2.55
C ASP A 116 7.95 -18.97 -2.98
N LEU A 117 7.97 -19.25 -4.30
CA LEU A 117 7.35 -20.44 -4.87
C LEU A 117 7.92 -21.76 -4.33
N GLU A 118 9.13 -21.72 -3.78
CA GLU A 118 9.83 -22.89 -3.24
C GLU A 118 9.67 -23.04 -1.72
N GLY A 119 9.02 -22.09 -1.03
CA GLY A 119 8.87 -22.06 0.43
C GLY A 119 10.17 -21.82 1.21
N ASN A 120 11.22 -21.34 0.54
CA ASN A 120 12.57 -21.15 1.07
C ASN A 120 12.85 -19.71 1.50
N GLY A 121 12.03 -18.77 1.04
CA GLY A 121 12.20 -17.34 1.21
C GLY A 121 10.87 -16.62 1.43
N LEU A 122 10.96 -15.35 1.82
CA LEU A 122 9.80 -14.47 1.93
C LEU A 122 9.97 -13.29 0.99
N SER A 123 8.86 -12.73 0.55
CA SER A 123 8.79 -11.45 -0.12
C SER A 123 8.01 -10.48 0.75
N LEU A 124 8.66 -9.43 1.20
CA LEU A 124 8.04 -8.35 1.98
C LEU A 124 7.76 -7.19 1.04
N SER A 125 6.49 -6.84 0.91
CA SER A 125 6.06 -5.83 -0.05
C SER A 125 5.25 -4.74 0.62
N THR A 126 5.48 -3.50 0.18
CA THR A 126 4.75 -2.31 0.60
C THR A 126 4.11 -1.65 -0.61
N GLU A 127 2.84 -1.26 -0.51
CA GLU A 127 2.09 -0.57 -1.57
C GLU A 127 1.50 0.73 -1.06
N MET A 128 1.52 1.75 -1.90
CA MET A 128 1.08 3.11 -1.59
C MET A 128 0.41 3.71 -2.83
N ILE A 129 -0.76 4.34 -2.68
CA ILE A 129 -1.32 5.19 -3.73
C ILE A 129 -0.51 6.47 -3.74
N LEU A 130 -0.05 6.85 -4.92
CA LEU A 130 0.54 8.16 -5.15
C LEU A 130 -0.59 9.19 -5.27
N PRO A 131 -0.40 10.43 -4.81
CA PRO A 131 -1.39 11.51 -4.93
C PRO A 131 -1.47 12.03 -6.38
N PHE A 132 -1.64 11.13 -7.34
CA PHE A 132 -1.73 11.40 -8.77
C PHE A 132 -2.80 10.50 -9.38
N PHE A 133 -3.85 11.12 -9.92
CA PHE A 133 -5.02 10.43 -10.44
C PHE A 133 -5.70 11.26 -11.54
N SER A 134 -6.39 10.59 -12.45
CA SER A 134 -7.14 11.23 -13.54
C SER A 134 -8.17 10.26 -14.12
N ASP A 135 -9.22 10.78 -14.75
CA ASP A 135 -10.12 10.03 -15.63
C ASP A 135 -9.62 10.00 -17.09
N ASP A 136 -8.58 10.76 -17.42
CA ASP A 136 -7.92 10.75 -18.72
C ASP A 136 -6.82 9.68 -18.76
N GLU A 137 -7.12 8.56 -19.44
CA GLU A 137 -6.19 7.46 -19.67
C GLU A 137 -4.86 7.92 -20.29
N ALA A 138 -4.87 8.88 -21.22
CA ALA A 138 -3.67 9.31 -21.91
C ALA A 138 -2.72 10.06 -20.97
N VAL A 139 -3.28 10.91 -20.09
CA VAL A 139 -2.50 11.61 -19.05
C VAL A 139 -1.89 10.61 -18.07
N MET A 140 -2.64 9.58 -17.70
CA MET A 140 -2.20 8.57 -16.74
C MET A 140 -1.15 7.62 -17.31
N GLU A 141 -1.31 7.19 -18.56
CA GLU A 141 -0.30 6.42 -19.29
C GLU A 141 0.99 7.22 -19.44
N GLU A 142 0.89 8.51 -19.75
CA GLU A 142 2.06 9.36 -19.89
C GLU A 142 2.76 9.55 -18.54
N ALA A 143 2.02 9.91 -17.48
CA ALA A 143 2.56 10.00 -16.13
C ALA A 143 3.24 8.70 -15.68
N PHE A 144 2.62 7.54 -15.94
CA PHE A 144 3.18 6.21 -15.69
C PHE A 144 4.54 6.01 -16.38
N LEU A 145 4.67 6.42 -17.65
CA LEU A 145 5.91 6.28 -18.43
C LEU A 145 7.04 7.18 -17.90
N TYR A 146 6.72 8.37 -17.37
CA TYR A 146 7.70 9.30 -16.82
C TYR A 146 8.02 9.05 -15.35
N SER A 147 7.09 8.49 -14.59
CA SER A 147 7.31 8.04 -13.23
C SER A 147 8.10 6.72 -13.26
N THR A 148 9.42 6.80 -13.20
CA THR A 148 10.26 5.61 -13.11
C THR A 148 10.59 5.31 -11.65
N PRO A 149 10.45 4.05 -11.19
CA PRO A 149 10.92 3.66 -9.86
C PRO A 149 12.41 3.97 -9.72
N ILE A 150 12.82 4.50 -8.56
CA ILE A 150 14.20 4.96 -8.36
C ILE A 150 15.10 3.79 -7.97
N HIS A 151 14.54 2.76 -7.35
CA HIS A 151 15.22 1.52 -7.03
C HIS A 151 14.70 0.36 -7.87
N GLN A 152 15.59 -0.60 -8.10
CA GLN A 152 15.33 -1.82 -8.87
C GLN A 152 14.22 -2.71 -8.29
N TYR A 153 13.85 -2.47 -7.03
CA TYR A 153 12.82 -3.21 -6.30
C TYR A 153 11.46 -2.51 -6.29
N GLY A 154 11.40 -1.29 -6.83
CA GLY A 154 10.18 -0.52 -6.98
C GLY A 154 9.49 -0.84 -8.30
N THR A 155 8.17 -0.76 -8.31
CA THR A 155 7.33 -0.89 -9.48
C THR A 155 6.16 0.05 -9.33
N ILE A 156 5.83 0.76 -10.39
CA ILE A 156 4.61 1.57 -10.46
C ILE A 156 3.63 0.81 -11.34
N PHE A 157 2.34 0.97 -11.09
CA PHE A 157 1.28 0.48 -11.97
C PHE A 157 0.05 1.37 -11.87
N LEU A 158 -0.77 1.31 -12.91
CA LEU A 158 -2.06 2.00 -13.00
C LEU A 158 -3.17 1.05 -12.57
N GLU A 159 -4.08 1.53 -11.74
CA GLU A 159 -5.26 0.77 -11.32
C GLU A 159 -6.48 1.68 -11.26
N GLU A 160 -7.62 1.22 -11.78
CA GLU A 160 -8.88 1.95 -11.66
C GLU A 160 -9.42 1.78 -10.24
N ASN A 161 -9.64 2.90 -9.55
CA ASN A 161 -10.22 2.89 -8.22
C ASN A 161 -11.72 2.65 -8.31
N HIS A 162 -12.17 1.49 -7.83
CA HIS A 162 -13.59 1.13 -7.87
C HIS A 162 -14.53 2.07 -7.10
N GLN A 163 -14.01 2.95 -6.24
CA GLN A 163 -14.86 3.84 -5.43
C GLN A 163 -15.27 5.11 -6.17
N ASP A 164 -14.39 5.65 -7.02
CA ASP A 164 -14.63 6.90 -7.74
C ASP A 164 -14.46 6.77 -9.27
N GLY A 165 -13.99 5.62 -9.76
CA GLY A 165 -13.78 5.33 -11.18
C GLY A 165 -12.58 6.05 -11.78
N LEU A 166 -11.70 6.63 -10.95
CA LEU A 166 -10.50 7.31 -11.40
C LEU A 166 -9.34 6.33 -11.50
N LEU A 167 -8.40 6.59 -12.42
CA LEU A 167 -7.15 5.83 -12.47
C LEU A 167 -6.18 6.38 -11.43
N ASP A 168 -5.63 5.50 -10.61
CA ASP A 168 -4.63 5.78 -9.59
C ASP A 168 -3.26 5.24 -10.03
N LEU A 169 -2.20 6.01 -9.75
CA LEU A 169 -0.84 5.49 -9.76
C LEU A 169 -0.53 4.85 -8.41
N ILE A 170 -0.17 3.57 -8.43
CA ILE A 170 0.23 2.82 -7.24
C ILE A 170 1.71 2.52 -7.31
N TYR A 171 2.41 2.83 -6.23
CA TYR A 171 3.80 2.47 -6.02
C TYR A 171 3.91 1.22 -5.15
N ARG A 172 4.60 0.19 -5.63
CA ARG A 172 4.93 -1.04 -4.92
C ARG A 172 6.43 -1.17 -4.77
N LEU A 173 6.88 -1.52 -3.58
CA LEU A 173 8.27 -1.85 -3.28
C LEU A 173 8.32 -3.26 -2.70
N THR A 174 9.14 -4.13 -3.29
CA THR A 174 9.18 -5.55 -2.93
C THR A 174 10.59 -6.02 -2.58
N PHE A 175 10.79 -6.50 -1.36
CA PHE A 175 12.07 -7.00 -0.87
C PHE A 175 12.05 -8.53 -0.74
N PRO A 176 12.82 -9.25 -1.56
CA PRO A 176 13.06 -10.67 -1.34
C PRO A 176 13.95 -10.87 -0.11
N LEU A 177 13.57 -11.81 0.75
CA LEU A 177 14.23 -12.16 2.00
C LEU A 177 14.68 -13.62 1.95
N PHE A 178 15.99 -13.81 1.78
CA PHE A 178 16.65 -15.09 1.91
C PHE A 178 17.92 -14.95 2.78
N PRO A 179 18.00 -15.59 3.96
CA PRO A 179 16.98 -16.44 4.59
C PRO A 179 15.71 -15.66 5.03
N PRO A 180 14.57 -16.33 5.30
CA PRO A 180 13.27 -15.71 5.64
C PRO A 180 13.25 -15.16 7.07
N ALA A 181 14.12 -14.19 7.36
CA ALA A 181 14.32 -13.62 8.69
C ALA A 181 14.04 -12.10 8.69
N VAL A 182 12.83 -11.73 9.13
CA VAL A 182 12.48 -10.33 9.37
C VAL A 182 13.12 -9.84 10.67
N SER A 183 13.93 -8.77 10.58
CA SER A 183 14.59 -8.14 11.73
C SER A 183 14.22 -6.66 11.82
N GLY A 184 14.31 -6.07 13.02
CA GLY A 184 14.03 -4.64 13.20
C GLY A 184 14.86 -3.74 12.28
N ARG A 185 16.16 -4.04 12.12
CA ARG A 185 17.05 -3.28 11.21
C ARG A 185 16.64 -3.39 9.74
N LEU A 186 16.06 -4.54 9.34
CA LEU A 186 15.53 -4.72 8.00
C LEU A 186 14.27 -3.89 7.81
N LEU A 187 13.37 -3.89 8.79
CA LEU A 187 12.15 -3.07 8.77
C LEU A 187 12.47 -1.56 8.81
N ASP A 188 13.45 -1.13 9.59
CA ASP A 188 13.93 0.26 9.56
C ASP A 188 14.38 0.68 8.16
N ARG A 189 15.14 -0.19 7.48
CA ARG A 189 15.58 0.05 6.10
C ARG A 189 14.41 0.03 5.12
N LEU A 190 13.50 -0.93 5.25
CA LEU A 190 12.29 -1.02 4.42
C LEU A 190 11.54 0.31 4.43
N PHE A 191 11.17 0.81 5.61
CA PHE A 191 10.41 2.05 5.72
C PHE A 191 11.22 3.27 5.29
N SER A 192 12.53 3.29 5.55
CA SER A 192 13.39 4.38 5.07
C SER A 192 13.45 4.43 3.54
N VAL A 193 13.53 3.27 2.88
CA VAL A 193 13.52 3.19 1.42
C VAL A 193 12.14 3.52 0.87
N ALA A 194 11.06 2.99 1.46
CA ALA A 194 9.70 3.31 1.05
C ALA A 194 9.43 4.82 1.13
N ALA A 195 9.83 5.47 2.23
CA ALA A 195 9.69 6.91 2.40
C ALA A 195 10.49 7.71 1.38
N PHE A 196 11.74 7.32 1.12
CA PHE A 196 12.57 7.96 0.12
C PHE A 196 11.99 7.82 -1.29
N GLU A 197 11.62 6.60 -1.69
CA GLU A 197 11.06 6.31 -3.02
C GLU A 197 9.74 7.06 -3.25
N PHE A 198 8.84 7.02 -2.26
CA PHE A 198 7.56 7.72 -2.34
C PHE A 198 7.78 9.23 -2.54
N ARG A 199 8.63 9.85 -1.71
CA ARG A 199 8.92 11.29 -1.78
C ARG A 199 9.50 11.68 -3.13
N GLU A 200 10.51 10.97 -3.60
CA GLU A 200 11.16 11.32 -4.86
C GLU A 200 10.26 11.04 -6.08
N THR A 201 9.42 9.99 -6.02
CA THR A 201 8.42 9.73 -7.07
C THR A 201 7.40 10.86 -7.11
N CYS A 202 6.89 11.30 -5.95
CA CYS A 202 5.98 12.45 -5.87
C CYS A 202 6.64 13.73 -6.40
N ARG A 203 7.92 13.96 -6.08
CA ARG A 203 8.67 15.12 -6.60
C ARG A 203 8.75 15.09 -8.14
N ILE A 204 9.04 13.95 -8.74
CA ILE A 204 9.07 13.79 -10.21
C ILE A 204 7.68 14.07 -10.80
N LEU A 205 6.62 13.54 -10.19
CA LEU A 205 5.25 13.77 -10.63
C LEU A 205 4.81 15.22 -10.50
N THR A 206 5.30 15.98 -9.50
CA THR A 206 5.03 17.44 -9.43
C THR A 206 5.77 18.26 -10.46
N GLU A 207 6.91 17.77 -10.95
CA GLU A 207 7.66 18.39 -12.04
C GLU A 207 7.10 17.99 -13.42
N TYR A 208 6.13 17.07 -13.45
CA TYR A 208 5.43 16.66 -14.64
C TYR A 208 4.53 17.81 -15.13
N PRO A 209 4.76 18.37 -16.32
CA PRO A 209 3.92 19.43 -16.84
C PRO A 209 2.53 18.86 -17.10
N GLU A 210 1.50 19.40 -16.42
CA GLU A 210 0.11 19.26 -16.85
C GLU A 210 0.04 19.70 -18.32
N GLY A 211 -0.26 18.76 -19.22
CA GLY A 211 -0.46 19.02 -20.64
C GLY A 211 -1.71 19.86 -20.91
#